data_AF-T2J6S5-F1
#
_entry.id   AF-T2J6S5-F1
#
_cell.length_a   1.000
_cell.length_b   1.000
_cell.length_c   1.000
_cell.angle_alpha   90.00
_cell.angle_beta   90.00
_cell.angle_gamma   90.00
#
_symmetry.space_group_name_H-M   'P 1'
#
loop_
_entity.id
_entity.type
_entity.pdbx_description
1 polymer ?
#
loop_
_entity_poly.entity_id
_entity_poly.type
_entity_poly.pdbx_seq_one_letter_code
_entity_poly.pdbx_strand_id
1 'polypeptide(L)'
;MFASQLGLSLIMVAIASEIGWHVTQCWYYQNDFTMLNFMFYFFLLSAFILWADGLSQETNTLTNIVNGVFAVGLLAVSILYPIGYKIQVMTHDLDAANKFKIPIYIVLTIVFSVLTYRGYKLLEDWRIVFFPLFSVGVNLSFVFLLEQKGGNPISAPQVLYNALFHILHDFAGTQAGVAIFTWLVQLSKNNPPVTYDL
;
A
#
# COMPACT_ATOMS: atom_id res chain seq x y z
N MET A 1 9.17 -1.99 18.35
CA MET A 1 8.31 -0.80 18.60
C MET A 1 8.66 0.39 17.71
N PHE A 2 9.91 0.85 17.68
CA PHE A 2 10.31 2.02 16.86
C PHE A 2 9.97 1.88 15.37
N ALA A 3 10.39 0.78 14.72
CA ALA A 3 10.11 0.55 13.30
C ALA A 3 8.60 0.51 12.99
N SER A 4 7.80 -0.06 13.89
CA SER A 4 6.34 -0.09 13.77
C SER A 4 5.71 1.31 13.87
N GLN A 5 6.16 2.15 14.80
CA GLN A 5 5.69 3.52 14.93
C GLN A 5 6.10 4.38 13.72
N LEU A 6 7.35 4.23 13.27
CA LEU A 6 7.84 4.92 12.06
C LEU A 6 7.07 4.47 10.83
N GLY A 7 6.80 3.17 10.67
CA GLY A 7 5.99 2.66 9.57
C GLY A 7 4.58 3.27 9.57
N LEU A 8 3.93 3.37 10.73
CA LEU A 8 2.61 4.02 10.83
C LEU A 8 2.68 5.50 10.41
N SER A 9 3.70 6.22 10.86
CA SER A 9 3.92 7.62 10.45
C SER A 9 4.07 7.76 8.93
N LEU A 10 4.78 6.84 8.28
CA LEU A 10 4.96 6.87 6.82
C LEU A 10 3.66 6.52 6.07
N ILE A 11 2.79 5.64 6.61
CA ILE A 11 1.44 5.44 6.06
C ILE A 11 0.65 6.75 6.11
N MET A 12 0.73 7.49 7.23
CA MET A 12 0.04 8.78 7.35
C MET A 12 0.59 9.81 6.37
N VAL A 13 1.91 9.82 6.13
CA VAL A 13 2.52 10.67 5.09
C VAL A 13 2.03 10.27 3.70
N ALA A 14 1.95 8.98 3.38
CA ALA A 14 1.44 8.49 2.10
C ALA A 14 0.00 8.99 1.86
N ILE A 15 -0.90 8.72 2.80
CA ILE A 15 -2.32 9.10 2.73
C ILE A 15 -2.47 10.63 2.66
N ALA A 16 -1.76 11.38 3.52
CA ALA A 16 -1.84 12.83 3.54
C ALA A 16 -1.31 13.46 2.25
N SER A 17 -0.26 12.88 1.65
CA SER A 17 0.21 13.30 0.33
C SER A 17 -0.92 13.13 -0.68
N GLU A 18 -1.43 11.91 -0.83
CA GLU A 18 -2.45 11.56 -1.83
C GLU A 18 -3.70 12.44 -1.70
N ILE A 19 -4.30 12.51 -0.50
CA ILE A 19 -5.49 13.34 -0.24
C ILE A 19 -5.18 14.83 -0.42
N GLY A 20 -4.07 15.32 0.13
CA GLY A 20 -3.72 16.74 0.12
C GLY A 20 -3.58 17.28 -1.30
N TRP A 21 -3.04 16.46 -2.21
CA TRP A 21 -2.93 16.87 -3.60
C TRP A 21 -4.26 16.77 -4.33
N HIS A 22 -5.11 15.77 -4.05
CA HIS A 22 -6.48 15.71 -4.56
C HIS A 22 -7.35 16.92 -4.21
N VAL A 23 -7.08 17.62 -3.10
CA VAL A 23 -7.75 18.89 -2.77
C VAL A 23 -7.39 20.01 -3.75
N THR A 24 -6.17 19.98 -4.30
CA THR A 24 -5.63 21.05 -5.16
C THR A 24 -5.75 20.75 -6.66
N GLN A 25 -5.92 19.48 -7.05
CA GLN A 25 -6.05 19.06 -8.45
C GLN A 25 -7.50 18.68 -8.82
N CYS A 26 -7.75 18.50 -10.12
CA CYS A 26 -8.97 17.88 -10.59
C CYS A 26 -8.95 16.39 -10.23
N TRP A 27 -10.02 15.87 -9.64
CA TRP A 27 -10.12 14.46 -9.19
C TRP A 27 -10.03 13.44 -10.33
N TYR A 28 -10.10 13.89 -11.58
CA TYR A 28 -9.85 13.04 -12.73
C TYR A 28 -8.34 12.87 -12.94
N TYR A 29 -7.83 11.65 -12.77
CA TYR A 29 -6.44 11.31 -13.08
C TYR A 29 -6.11 11.74 -14.52
N GLN A 30 -5.38 12.84 -14.67
CA GLN A 30 -4.84 13.28 -15.94
C GLN A 30 -3.52 12.56 -16.26
N ASN A 31 -2.86 12.00 -15.25
CA ASN A 31 -1.61 11.27 -15.39
C ASN A 31 -1.55 10.11 -14.39
N ASP A 32 -1.13 8.96 -14.87
CA ASP A 32 -1.08 7.68 -14.16
C ASP A 32 0.20 7.52 -13.33
N PHE A 33 1.19 8.35 -13.64
CA PHE A 33 2.53 8.40 -13.07
C PHE A 33 2.85 9.81 -12.53
N THR A 34 2.05 10.39 -11.65
CA THR A 34 2.38 11.70 -11.05
C THR A 34 3.48 11.60 -10.00
N MET A 35 4.18 12.70 -9.69
CA MET A 35 5.06 12.78 -8.52
C MET A 35 4.33 12.39 -7.22
N LEU A 36 3.02 12.64 -7.17
CA LEU A 36 2.19 12.28 -6.04
C LEU A 36 2.06 10.76 -5.88
N ASN A 37 1.62 10.03 -6.90
CA ASN A 37 1.45 8.59 -6.73
C ASN A 37 2.82 7.95 -6.45
N PHE A 38 3.93 8.53 -6.95
CA PHE A 38 5.27 8.12 -6.54
C PHE A 38 5.47 8.27 -5.02
N MET A 39 5.21 9.45 -4.47
CA MET A 39 5.32 9.70 -3.03
C MET A 39 4.42 8.74 -2.24
N PHE A 40 3.17 8.56 -2.67
CA PHE A 40 2.24 7.60 -2.07
C PHE A 40 2.84 6.19 -2.04
N TYR A 41 3.24 5.63 -3.20
CA TYR A 41 3.83 4.30 -3.29
C TYR A 41 5.12 4.18 -2.48
N PHE A 42 5.99 5.19 -2.54
CA PHE A 42 7.27 5.20 -1.84
C PHE A 42 7.09 5.15 -0.32
N PHE A 43 6.24 6.03 0.23
CA PHE A 43 5.98 6.08 1.67
C PHE A 43 5.19 4.87 2.16
N LEU A 44 4.23 4.38 1.38
CA LEU A 44 3.46 3.18 1.70
C LEU A 44 4.35 1.92 1.71
N LEU A 45 5.20 1.73 0.68
CA LEU A 45 6.16 0.61 0.63
C LEU A 45 7.16 0.68 1.79
N SER A 46 7.74 1.86 2.02
CA SER A 46 8.68 2.08 3.12
C SER A 46 8.04 1.75 4.48
N ALA A 47 6.78 2.11 4.67
CA ALA A 47 6.04 1.77 5.87
C ALA A 47 5.90 0.26 6.07
N PHE A 48 5.44 -0.46 5.04
CA PHE A 48 5.24 -1.90 5.15
C PHE A 48 6.54 -2.67 5.32
N ILE A 49 7.63 -2.19 4.71
CA ILE A 49 8.97 -2.72 4.94
C ILE A 49 9.37 -2.57 6.42
N LEU A 50 9.18 -1.37 7.00
CA LEU A 50 9.50 -1.11 8.40
C LEU A 50 8.60 -1.90 9.37
N TRP A 51 7.35 -2.13 9.02
CA TRP A 51 6.47 -3.03 9.76
C TRP A 51 6.94 -4.48 9.68
N ALA A 52 7.26 -4.96 8.48
CA ALA A 52 7.76 -6.32 8.30
C ALA A 52 9.04 -6.54 9.09
N ASP A 53 9.96 -5.57 9.08
CA ASP A 53 11.19 -5.59 9.87
C ASP A 53 10.91 -5.54 11.38
N GLY A 54 10.03 -4.63 11.82
CA GLY A 54 9.64 -4.51 13.23
C GLY A 54 8.92 -5.73 13.83
N LEU A 55 8.38 -6.61 12.97
CA LEU A 55 7.77 -7.90 13.36
C LEU A 55 8.76 -9.08 13.26
N SER A 56 9.99 -8.85 12.83
CA SER A 56 11.00 -9.91 12.76
C SER A 56 11.42 -10.31 14.18
N GLN A 57 11.19 -11.57 14.55
CA GLN A 57 11.57 -12.11 15.85
C GLN A 57 13.08 -12.40 15.94
N GLU A 58 13.69 -12.81 14.82
CA GLU A 58 15.12 -13.15 14.75
C GLU A 58 15.78 -12.58 13.49
N THR A 59 17.04 -12.20 13.61
CA THR A 59 17.90 -11.81 12.49
C THR A 59 18.69 -13.02 12.00
N ASN A 60 18.11 -13.76 11.06
CA ASN A 60 18.76 -14.90 10.41
C ASN A 60 19.06 -14.59 8.94
N THR A 61 19.71 -15.53 8.24
CA THR A 61 20.07 -15.39 6.82
C THR A 61 18.86 -15.05 5.95
N LEU A 62 17.70 -15.65 6.22
CA LEU A 62 16.47 -15.37 5.47
C LEU A 62 15.99 -13.93 5.70
N THR A 63 16.01 -13.44 6.94
CA THR A 63 15.69 -12.04 7.25
C THR A 63 16.59 -11.06 6.50
N ASN A 64 17.90 -11.35 6.43
CA ASN A 64 18.86 -10.52 5.68
C ASN A 64 18.60 -10.54 4.17
N ILE A 65 18.28 -11.71 3.60
CA ILE A 65 17.90 -11.83 2.19
C ILE A 65 16.66 -11.00 1.89
N VAL A 66 15.61 -11.13 2.73
CA VAL A 66 14.37 -10.36 2.58
C VAL A 66 14.62 -8.86 2.67
N ASN A 67 15.45 -8.41 3.62
CA ASN A 67 15.81 -7.00 3.75
C ASN A 67 16.59 -6.49 2.52
N GLY A 68 17.45 -7.33 1.94
CA GLY A 68 18.10 -7.05 0.66
C GLY A 68 17.10 -6.90 -0.49
N VAL A 69 16.13 -7.82 -0.61
CA VAL A 69 15.05 -7.75 -1.60
C VAL A 69 14.22 -6.47 -1.44
N PHE A 70 13.93 -6.07 -0.20
CA PHE A 70 13.20 -4.83 0.09
C PHE A 70 13.97 -3.58 -0.32
N ALA A 71 15.27 -3.51 -0.02
CA ALA A 71 16.12 -2.40 -0.41
C ALA A 71 16.22 -2.28 -1.94
N VAL A 72 16.46 -3.40 -2.64
CA VAL A 72 16.49 -3.46 -4.11
C VAL A 72 15.13 -3.09 -4.70
N GLY A 73 14.03 -3.55 -4.08
CA GLY A 73 12.68 -3.20 -4.48
C GLY A 73 12.39 -1.70 -4.42
N LEU A 74 12.76 -1.03 -3.30
CA LEU A 74 12.61 0.42 -3.17
C LEU A 74 13.44 1.18 -4.21
N LEU A 75 14.67 0.73 -4.47
CA LEU A 75 15.52 1.31 -5.51
C LEU A 75 14.89 1.13 -6.91
N ALA A 76 14.40 -0.06 -7.23
CA ALA A 76 13.74 -0.35 -8.49
C ALA A 76 12.50 0.55 -8.68
N VAL A 77 11.64 0.70 -7.66
CA VAL A 77 10.48 1.60 -7.71
C VAL A 77 10.92 3.05 -7.95
N SER A 78 11.97 3.50 -7.26
CA SER A 78 12.51 4.86 -7.38
C SER A 78 13.08 5.18 -8.76
N ILE A 79 13.49 4.16 -9.53
CA ILE A 79 14.02 4.32 -10.89
C ILE A 79 12.92 4.11 -11.94
N LEU A 80 12.14 3.05 -11.81
CA LEU A 80 11.14 2.65 -12.79
C LEU A 80 9.97 3.62 -12.85
N TYR A 81 9.57 4.18 -11.71
CA TYR A 81 8.45 5.11 -11.67
C TYR A 81 8.74 6.39 -12.47
N PRO A 82 9.88 7.12 -12.26
CA PRO A 82 10.22 8.27 -13.09
C PRO A 82 10.36 7.96 -14.57
N ILE A 83 10.84 6.76 -14.93
CA ILE A 83 10.91 6.32 -16.33
C ILE A 83 9.50 6.18 -16.91
N GLY A 84 8.59 5.52 -16.20
CA GLY A 84 7.18 5.41 -16.58
C GLY A 84 6.52 6.78 -16.76
N TYR A 85 6.75 7.71 -15.83
CA TYR A 85 6.28 9.09 -15.94
C TYR A 85 6.81 9.79 -17.20
N LYS A 86 8.11 9.69 -17.44
CA LYS A 86 8.76 10.31 -18.61
C LYS A 86 8.18 9.77 -19.91
N ILE A 87 7.95 8.46 -20.01
CA ILE A 87 7.31 7.84 -21.17
C ILE A 87 5.89 8.39 -21.34
N GLN A 88 5.06 8.35 -20.30
CA GLN A 88 3.70 8.85 -20.37
C GLN A 88 3.63 10.30 -20.86
N VAL A 89 4.49 11.18 -20.35
CA VAL A 89 4.49 12.61 -20.73
C VAL A 89 5.06 12.84 -22.12
N MET A 90 6.14 12.13 -22.50
CA MET A 90 6.82 12.40 -23.78
C MET A 90 6.13 11.74 -24.97
N THR A 91 5.63 10.52 -24.80
CA THR A 91 5.08 9.73 -25.92
C THR A 91 3.56 9.69 -25.93
N HIS A 92 2.89 10.11 -24.84
CA HIS A 92 1.46 9.93 -24.62
C HIS A 92 1.00 8.47 -24.77
N ASP A 93 1.93 7.52 -24.66
CA ASP A 93 1.69 6.08 -24.75
C ASP A 93 1.49 5.51 -23.33
N LEU A 94 0.23 5.42 -22.92
CA LEU A 94 -0.18 4.88 -21.62
C LEU A 94 0.17 3.40 -21.49
N ASP A 95 0.09 2.61 -22.56
CA ASP A 95 0.38 1.17 -22.52
C ASP A 95 1.86 0.91 -22.30
N ALA A 96 2.73 1.68 -22.95
CA ALA A 96 4.17 1.63 -22.71
C ALA A 96 4.54 2.08 -21.30
N ALA A 97 3.92 3.15 -20.79
CA ALA A 97 4.14 3.63 -19.44
C ALA A 97 3.68 2.60 -18.38
N ASN A 98 2.50 2.00 -18.55
CA ASN A 98 1.90 1.08 -17.58
C ASN A 98 2.72 -0.20 -17.35
N LYS A 99 3.57 -0.61 -18.30
CA LYS A 99 4.54 -1.71 -18.11
C LYS A 99 5.49 -1.46 -16.93
N PHE A 100 5.77 -0.19 -16.59
CA PHE A 100 6.62 0.17 -15.45
C PHE A 100 5.90 0.09 -14.10
N LYS A 101 4.55 -0.03 -14.07
CA LYS A 101 3.80 -0.28 -12.82
C LYS A 101 3.89 -1.72 -12.38
N ILE A 102 4.02 -2.67 -13.31
CA ILE A 102 4.02 -4.11 -13.01
C ILE A 102 5.10 -4.47 -11.97
N PRO A 103 6.38 -4.05 -12.11
CA PRO A 103 7.39 -4.32 -11.08
C PRO A 103 7.06 -3.72 -9.71
N ILE A 104 6.41 -2.56 -9.67
CA ILE A 104 5.99 -1.90 -8.41
C ILE A 104 4.96 -2.77 -7.69
N TYR A 105 3.96 -3.27 -8.41
CA TYR A 105 2.95 -4.19 -7.85
C TYR A 105 3.55 -5.52 -7.38
N ILE A 106 4.56 -6.04 -8.09
CA ILE A 106 5.30 -7.23 -7.66
C ILE A 106 6.02 -6.97 -6.33
N VAL A 107 6.76 -5.87 -6.22
CA VAL A 107 7.46 -5.49 -4.98
C VAL A 107 6.46 -5.34 -3.83
N LEU A 108 5.35 -4.63 -4.06
CA LEU A 108 4.29 -4.45 -3.07
C LEU A 108 3.71 -5.79 -2.61
N THR A 109 3.44 -6.70 -3.54
CA THR A 109 2.91 -8.05 -3.25
C THR A 109 3.87 -8.86 -2.39
N ILE A 110 5.17 -8.82 -2.70
CA ILE A 110 6.20 -9.52 -1.91
C ILE A 110 6.25 -8.95 -0.49
N VAL A 111 6.29 -7.62 -0.34
CA VAL A 111 6.31 -6.95 0.97
C VAL A 111 5.07 -7.32 1.79
N PHE A 112 3.87 -7.24 1.20
CA PHE A 112 2.62 -7.63 1.86
C PHE A 112 2.61 -9.10 2.29
N SER A 113 3.16 -9.98 1.46
CA SER A 113 3.22 -11.42 1.74
C SER A 113 4.14 -11.70 2.93
N VAL A 114 5.33 -11.09 2.97
CA VAL A 114 6.26 -11.21 4.10
C VAL A 114 5.65 -10.62 5.37
N LEU A 115 5.04 -9.43 5.27
CA LEU A 115 4.38 -8.77 6.41
C LEU A 115 3.28 -9.65 7.00
N THR A 116 2.43 -10.23 6.15
CA THR A 116 1.36 -11.15 6.54
C THR A 116 1.93 -12.41 7.20
N TYR A 117 2.98 -13.00 6.63
CA TYR A 117 3.63 -14.19 7.19
C TYR A 117 4.28 -13.93 8.56
N ARG A 118 5.01 -12.83 8.71
CA ARG A 118 5.60 -12.45 10.00
C ARG A 118 4.53 -12.10 11.02
N GLY A 119 3.46 -11.43 10.59
CA GLY A 119 2.26 -11.20 11.41
C GLY A 119 1.63 -12.50 11.90
N TYR A 120 1.48 -13.51 11.02
CA TYR A 120 0.99 -14.83 11.39
C TYR A 120 1.86 -15.49 12.46
N LYS A 121 3.18 -15.48 12.28
CA LYS A 121 4.12 -16.07 13.24
C LYS A 121 4.12 -15.38 14.60
N LEU A 122 3.87 -14.07 14.64
CA LEU A 122 3.79 -13.33 15.89
C LEU A 122 2.45 -13.52 16.61
N LEU A 123 1.35 -13.50 15.87
CA LEU A 123 0.00 -13.52 16.43
C LEU A 123 -0.53 -14.95 16.67
N GLU A 124 0.08 -15.94 16.01
CA GLU A 124 -0.36 -17.34 15.97
C GLU A 124 -1.83 -17.48 15.55
N ASP A 125 -2.31 -16.57 14.71
CA ASP A 125 -3.71 -16.43 14.33
C ASP A 125 -3.87 -16.38 12.81
N TRP A 126 -4.59 -17.37 12.25
CA TRP A 126 -4.85 -17.47 10.82
C TRP A 126 -5.64 -16.28 10.27
N ARG A 127 -6.40 -15.56 11.11
CA ARG A 127 -7.21 -14.40 10.71
C ARG A 127 -6.38 -13.23 10.19
N ILE A 128 -5.05 -13.27 10.34
CA ILE A 128 -4.13 -12.32 9.72
C ILE A 128 -4.27 -12.23 8.19
N VAL A 129 -4.81 -13.26 7.52
CA VAL A 129 -5.13 -13.19 6.08
C VAL A 129 -6.18 -12.12 5.74
N PHE A 130 -6.96 -11.67 6.73
CA PHE A 130 -7.89 -10.55 6.54
C PHE A 130 -7.17 -9.21 6.35
N PHE A 131 -5.94 -9.05 6.86
CA PHE A 131 -5.16 -7.82 6.64
C PHE A 131 -4.98 -7.51 5.13
N PRO A 132 -4.34 -8.38 4.33
CA PRO A 132 -4.18 -8.10 2.90
C PRO A 132 -5.51 -8.14 2.15
N LEU A 133 -6.46 -9.01 2.56
CA LEU A 133 -7.76 -9.12 1.90
C LEU A 133 -8.57 -7.82 2.01
N PHE A 134 -8.68 -7.23 3.20
CA PHE A 134 -9.42 -5.99 3.38
C PHE A 134 -8.63 -4.79 2.86
N SER A 135 -7.30 -4.76 3.01
CA SER A 135 -6.49 -3.67 2.47
C SER A 135 -6.62 -3.55 0.94
N VAL A 136 -6.53 -4.69 0.23
CA VAL A 136 -6.61 -4.71 -1.24
C VAL A 136 -8.08 -4.72 -1.69
N GLY A 137 -8.93 -5.53 -1.08
CA GLY A 137 -10.32 -5.70 -1.51
C GLY A 137 -11.16 -4.43 -1.35
N VAL A 138 -10.99 -3.68 -0.27
CA VAL A 138 -11.70 -2.39 -0.07
C VAL A 138 -11.20 -1.37 -1.09
N ASN A 139 -9.88 -1.28 -1.30
CA ASN A 139 -9.30 -0.38 -2.30
C ASN A 139 -9.82 -0.71 -3.72
N LEU A 140 -9.73 -1.97 -4.15
CA LEU A 140 -10.23 -2.41 -5.46
C LEU A 140 -11.73 -2.20 -5.63
N SER A 141 -12.52 -2.36 -4.57
CA SER A 141 -13.97 -2.10 -4.62
C SER A 141 -14.27 -0.65 -4.98
N PHE A 142 -13.53 0.30 -4.41
CA PHE A 142 -13.70 1.71 -4.73
C PHE A 142 -13.13 2.08 -6.09
N VAL A 143 -12.01 1.48 -6.51
CA VAL A 143 -11.48 1.63 -7.88
C VAL A 143 -12.52 1.15 -8.91
N PHE A 144 -13.17 0.02 -8.67
CA PHE A 144 -14.24 -0.49 -9.52
C PHE A 144 -15.46 0.45 -9.56
N LEU A 145 -15.88 0.97 -8.40
CA LEU A 145 -16.96 1.98 -8.35
C LEU A 145 -16.58 3.26 -9.10
N LEU A 146 -15.30 3.63 -9.06
CA LEU A 146 -14.77 4.78 -9.80
C LEU A 146 -14.86 4.59 -11.31
N GLU A 147 -14.50 3.40 -11.80
CA GLU A 147 -14.65 3.02 -13.20
C GLU A 147 -16.11 3.10 -13.65
N GLN A 148 -17.05 2.64 -12.82
CA GLN A 148 -18.47 2.61 -13.18
C GLN A 148 -19.20 3.95 -13.01
N LYS A 149 -18.79 4.77 -12.04
CA LYS A 149 -19.58 5.92 -11.55
C LYS A 149 -18.80 7.24 -11.50
N GLY A 150 -17.48 7.22 -11.68
CA GLY A 150 -16.63 8.41 -11.69
C GLY A 150 -16.85 9.33 -12.90
N GLY A 151 -17.47 8.81 -13.96
CA GLY A 151 -17.76 9.57 -15.16
C GLY A 151 -16.51 9.88 -15.99
N ASN A 152 -16.72 10.46 -17.17
CA ASN A 152 -15.64 10.88 -18.05
C ASN A 152 -15.40 12.38 -17.87
N PRO A 153 -14.15 12.84 -17.65
CA PRO A 153 -13.86 14.26 -17.40
C PRO A 153 -14.31 15.20 -18.53
N ILE A 154 -14.38 14.69 -19.76
CA ILE A 154 -14.63 15.46 -20.97
C ILE A 154 -16.10 15.35 -21.38
N SER A 155 -16.67 14.15 -21.38
CA SER A 155 -18.01 13.91 -21.96
C SER A 155 -19.15 13.84 -20.95
N ALA A 156 -18.91 13.41 -19.71
CA ALA A 156 -19.94 13.27 -18.69
C ALA A 156 -19.32 13.22 -17.28
N PRO A 157 -18.84 14.36 -16.75
CA PRO A 157 -18.16 14.38 -15.47
C PRO A 157 -19.13 14.12 -14.30
N GLN A 158 -18.79 13.16 -13.45
CA GLN A 158 -19.42 12.88 -12.16
C GLN A 158 -18.49 13.26 -11.00
N VAL A 159 -18.26 14.57 -10.83
CA VAL A 159 -17.24 15.13 -9.92
C VAL A 159 -17.38 14.60 -8.49
N LEU A 160 -18.61 14.56 -7.95
CA LEU A 160 -18.86 14.12 -6.58
C LEU A 160 -18.49 12.65 -6.37
N TYR A 161 -18.95 11.76 -7.26
CA TYR A 161 -18.66 10.34 -7.15
C TYR A 161 -17.20 10.02 -7.40
N ASN A 162 -16.58 10.68 -8.38
CA ASN A 162 -15.17 10.55 -8.66
C ASN A 162 -14.31 10.96 -7.45
N ALA A 163 -14.57 12.14 -6.89
CA ALA A 163 -13.87 12.60 -5.69
C ALA A 163 -14.08 11.67 -4.48
N LEU A 164 -15.33 11.28 -4.24
CA LEU A 164 -15.67 10.39 -3.12
C LEU A 164 -14.95 9.04 -3.23
N PHE A 165 -14.97 8.40 -4.40
CA PHE A 165 -14.34 7.09 -4.57
C PHE A 165 -12.81 7.17 -4.58
N HIS A 166 -12.21 8.27 -5.04
CA HIS A 166 -10.77 8.50 -4.85
C HIS A 166 -10.43 8.60 -3.36
N ILE A 167 -11.11 9.46 -2.59
CA ILE A 167 -10.88 9.55 -1.13
C ILE A 167 -11.06 8.19 -0.46
N LEU A 168 -12.12 7.46 -0.80
CA LEU A 168 -12.43 6.20 -0.14
C LEU A 168 -11.42 5.09 -0.48
N HIS A 169 -10.94 4.98 -1.72
CA HIS A 169 -9.94 3.96 -2.02
C HIS A 169 -8.58 4.25 -1.36
N ASP A 170 -8.18 5.53 -1.30
CA ASP A 170 -6.92 5.96 -0.70
C ASP A 170 -6.96 5.90 0.83
N PHE A 171 -8.04 6.39 1.44
CA PHE A 171 -8.19 6.41 2.89
C PHE A 171 -8.74 5.09 3.43
N ALA A 172 -9.96 4.71 3.04
CA ALA A 172 -10.63 3.55 3.62
C ALA A 172 -9.95 2.25 3.19
N GLY A 173 -9.44 2.17 1.95
CA GLY A 173 -8.66 1.02 1.49
C GLY A 173 -7.39 0.81 2.33
N THR A 174 -6.59 1.86 2.52
CA THR A 174 -5.35 1.76 3.32
C THR A 174 -5.66 1.54 4.81
N GLN A 175 -6.65 2.22 5.37
CA GLN A 175 -6.99 2.11 6.81
C GLN A 175 -7.70 0.81 7.18
N ALA A 176 -8.46 0.18 6.26
CA ALA A 176 -9.12 -1.09 6.55
C ALA A 176 -8.13 -2.18 6.95
N GLY A 177 -7.01 -2.29 6.22
CA GLY A 177 -5.93 -3.22 6.56
C GLY A 177 -5.33 -2.91 7.92
N VAL A 178 -5.00 -1.64 8.19
CA VAL A 178 -4.44 -1.20 9.47
C VAL A 178 -5.37 -1.53 10.63
N ALA A 179 -6.67 -1.24 10.49
CA ALA A 179 -7.68 -1.52 11.51
C ALA A 179 -7.76 -3.03 11.84
N ILE A 180 -7.80 -3.89 10.83
CA ILE A 180 -7.79 -5.35 11.01
C ILE A 180 -6.50 -5.80 11.72
N PHE A 181 -5.35 -5.32 11.27
CA PHE A 181 -4.07 -5.70 11.85
C PHE A 181 -3.98 -5.26 13.32
N THR A 182 -4.37 -4.02 13.64
CA THR A 182 -4.42 -3.50 15.01
C THR A 182 -5.39 -4.30 15.88
N TRP A 183 -6.57 -4.63 15.36
CA TRP A 183 -7.54 -5.43 16.09
C TRP A 183 -6.99 -6.83 16.43
N LEU A 184 -6.32 -7.51 15.49
CA LEU A 184 -5.71 -8.82 15.73
C LEU A 184 -4.59 -8.74 16.77
N VAL A 185 -3.75 -7.71 16.72
CA VAL A 185 -2.72 -7.46 17.75
C VAL A 185 -3.36 -7.27 19.13
N GLN A 186 -4.46 -6.51 19.22
CA GLN A 186 -5.16 -6.31 20.48
C GLN A 186 -5.78 -7.61 21.01
N LEU A 187 -6.35 -8.42 20.12
CA LEU A 187 -6.97 -9.69 20.47
C LEU A 187 -5.94 -10.71 20.97
N SER A 188 -4.76 -10.77 20.32
CA SER A 188 -3.64 -11.62 20.74
C SER A 188 -3.15 -11.25 22.15
N LYS A 189 -3.03 -9.95 22.46
CA LYS A 189 -2.67 -9.48 23.81
C LYS A 189 -3.67 -9.89 24.89
N ASN A 190 -4.96 -9.91 24.55
CA ASN A 190 -6.04 -10.24 25.48
C ASN A 190 -6.25 -11.76 25.66
N ASN A 191 -5.69 -12.58 24.76
CA ASN A 191 -5.75 -14.04 24.81
C ASN A 191 -4.34 -14.61 24.63
N PRO A 192 -3.44 -14.47 25.61
CA PRO A 192 -2.10 -15.02 25.50
C PRO A 192 -2.18 -16.54 25.29
N PRO A 193 -1.28 -17.13 24.50
CA PRO A 193 -1.25 -18.57 24.31
C PRO A 193 -1.12 -19.27 25.66
N VAL A 194 -1.93 -20.31 25.87
CA VAL A 194 -1.86 -21.14 27.08
C VAL A 194 -0.50 -21.81 27.08
N THR A 195 0.40 -21.37 27.95
CA THR A 195 1.65 -22.06 28.21
C THR A 195 1.31 -23.38 28.89
N TYR A 196 1.44 -24.48 28.16
CA TYR A 196 1.51 -25.79 28.78
C TYR A 196 2.90 -25.92 29.39
N ASP A 197 2.99 -25.82 30.71
CA ASP A 197 4.19 -26.24 31.43
C ASP A 197 4.38 -27.74 31.16
N LEU A 198 5.43 -28.09 30.41
CA LEU A 198 5.93 -29.46 30.24
C LEU A 198 7.02 -29.74 31.27
#